data_AF-A0A2A8C9I4-F1
#
_entry.id   AF-A0A2A8C9I4-F1
#
_cell.length_a   1.000
_cell.length_b   1.000
_cell.length_c   1.000
_cell.angle_alpha   90.00
_cell.angle_beta   90.00
_cell.angle_gamma   90.00
#
_symmetry.space_group_name_H-M   'P 1'
#
loop_
_entity.id
_entity.type
_entity.pdbx_description
1 polymer ?
#
loop_
_entity_poly.entity_id
_entity_poly.type
_entity_poly.pdbx_seq_one_letter_code
_entity_poly.pdbx_strand_id
1 'polypeptide(L)'
;LVSLPSEMQTEWINSLAPYIIEGKLIQRVNNSVYLDSNTVTKPVTLTSNEYKSITKIVEEANSSIEEFIKDAIRDKINQHLLNQK
;
A
#
# COMPACT_ATOMS: atom_id res chain seq x y z
N LEU A 1 19.73 8.73 1.31
CA LEU A 1 18.72 8.85 2.40
C LEU A 1 17.93 10.13 2.14
N VAL A 2 16.65 10.02 1.80
CA VAL A 2 15.78 11.19 1.56
C VAL A 2 15.26 11.67 2.90
N SER A 3 15.53 12.94 3.23
CA SER A 3 15.04 13.59 4.45
C SER A 3 13.73 14.30 4.12
N LEU A 4 12.60 13.79 4.61
CA LEU A 4 11.31 14.46 4.47
C LEU A 4 11.15 15.59 5.51
N PRO A 5 10.36 16.63 5.24
CA PRO A 5 10.04 17.67 6.22
C PRO A 5 9.35 17.10 7.47
N SER A 6 9.64 17.68 8.65
CA SER A 6 9.17 17.17 9.96
C SER A 6 7.65 17.10 10.10
N GLU A 7 6.92 18.00 9.45
CA GLU A 7 5.46 18.01 9.43
C GLU A 7 4.90 16.78 8.71
N MET A 8 5.45 16.45 7.54
CA MET A 8 5.08 15.27 6.77
C MET A 8 5.43 13.98 7.52
N GLN A 9 6.57 13.95 8.23
CA GLN A 9 6.92 12.82 9.09
C GLN A 9 5.89 12.62 10.21
N THR A 10 5.43 13.71 10.84
CA THR A 10 4.45 13.65 11.93
C THR A 10 3.07 13.22 11.45
N GLU A 11 2.62 13.72 10.30
CA GLU A 11 1.38 13.29 9.64
C GLU A 11 1.41 11.79 9.31
N TRP A 12 2.54 11.30 8.81
CA TRP A 12 2.75 9.90 8.50
C TRP A 12 2.76 9.02 9.75
N ILE A 13 3.42 9.46 10.82
CA ILE A 13 3.38 8.77 12.12
C ILE A 13 1.95 8.63 12.62
N ASN A 14 1.18 9.72 12.62
CA ASN A 14 -0.18 9.71 13.12
C ASN A 14 -1.12 8.84 12.26
N SER A 15 -0.94 8.87 10.94
CA SER A 15 -1.72 8.03 10.02
C SER A 15 -1.32 6.55 10.07
N LEU A 16 -0.07 6.23 10.43
CA LEU A 16 0.43 4.86 10.56
C LEU A 16 0.29 4.30 11.99
N ALA A 17 0.05 5.14 12.99
CA ALA A 17 -0.09 4.74 14.39
C ALA A 17 -1.13 3.63 14.63
N PRO A 18 -2.30 3.60 13.97
CA PRO A 18 -3.26 2.50 14.10
C PRO A 18 -2.78 1.18 13.49
N TYR A 19 -1.76 1.23 12.62
CA TYR A 19 -1.14 0.08 11.97
C TYR A 19 0.10 -0.41 12.73
N ILE A 20 0.38 0.16 13.91
CA ILE A 20 1.32 -0.38 14.91
C ILE A 20 0.65 -1.57 15.61
N ILE A 21 0.34 -2.59 14.81
CA ILE A 21 0.03 -3.92 15.30
C ILE A 21 1.07 -4.79 14.59
N GLU A 22 1.90 -5.49 15.37
CA GLU A 22 3.05 -6.32 14.95
C GLU A 22 4.43 -5.65 14.75
N GLY A 23 4.80 -4.63 15.52
CA GLY A 23 6.22 -4.37 15.82
C GLY A 23 7.16 -3.92 14.67
N LYS A 24 6.65 -3.49 13.51
CA LYS A 24 7.46 -3.15 12.30
C LYS A 24 7.85 -1.66 12.16
N LEU A 25 7.53 -0.83 13.16
CA LEU A 25 7.89 0.59 13.18
C LEU A 25 8.50 0.95 14.55
N ILE A 26 9.81 1.19 14.58
CA ILE A 26 10.53 1.62 15.80
C ILE A 26 10.74 3.13 15.73
N GLN A 27 10.05 3.87 16.61
CA GLN A 27 10.31 5.29 16.81
C GLN A 27 11.64 5.45 17.54
N ARG A 28 12.58 6.22 16.96
CA ARG A 28 13.82 6.61 17.64
C ARG A 28 13.68 7.96 18.32
N VAL A 29 14.56 8.20 19.30
CA VAL A 29 14.69 9.44 20.10
C VAL A 29 14.91 10.73 19.29
N ASN A 30 15.12 10.65 17.97
CA ASN A 30 15.33 11.78 17.07
C ASN A 30 14.14 12.02 16.10
N ASN A 31 12.93 11.55 16.45
CA ASN A 31 11.71 11.65 15.64
C ASN A 31 11.79 10.99 14.24
N SER A 32 12.83 10.23 13.95
CA SER A 32 12.95 9.49 12.70
C SER A 32 12.22 8.14 12.81
N VAL A 33 11.44 7.81 11.78
CA VAL A 33 10.76 6.52 11.65
C VAL A 33 11.33 5.78 10.46
N TYR A 34 11.90 4.61 10.72
CA TYR A 34 12.31 3.68 9.68
C TYR A 34 11.22 2.63 9.52
N LEU A 35 10.73 2.46 8.28
CA LEU A 35 10.00 1.27 7.88
C LEU A 35 11.04 0.14 7.78
N ASP A 36 11.05 -0.79 8.76
CA ASP A 36 11.96 -1.94 8.67
C ASP A 36 11.48 -2.97 7.64
N SER A 37 10.18 -2.94 7.32
CA SER A 37 9.58 -3.82 6.33
C SER A 37 9.55 -3.14 4.96
N ASN A 38 10.20 -3.74 3.97
CA ASN A 38 10.07 -3.36 2.55
C ASN A 38 8.64 -3.53 2.00
N THR A 39 7.68 -3.96 2.82
CA THR A 39 6.31 -4.28 2.42
C THR A 39 5.32 -3.61 3.38
N VAL A 40 4.60 -2.60 2.87
CA VAL A 40 3.43 -2.03 3.56
C VAL A 40 2.20 -2.84 3.13
N THR A 41 1.53 -3.49 4.09
CA THR A 41 0.29 -4.24 3.82
C THR A 41 -0.91 -3.34 4.11
N LYS A 42 -1.82 -3.20 3.14
CA LYS A 42 -3.09 -2.48 3.29
C LYS A 42 -4.26 -3.43 3.04
N PRO A 43 -5.23 -3.53 3.96
CA PRO A 43 -6.42 -4.33 3.71
C PRO A 43 -7.27 -3.68 2.61
N VAL A 44 -7.76 -4.49 1.68
CA VAL A 44 -8.73 -4.08 0.66
C VAL A 44 -10.06 -4.73 1.00
N THR A 45 -11.11 -3.92 1.09
CA THR A 45 -12.48 -4.42 1.29
C THR A 45 -13.16 -4.54 -0.05
N LEU A 46 -13.67 -5.72 -0.36
CA LEU A 46 -14.47 -6.00 -1.54
C LEU A 46 -15.89 -6.35 -1.10
N THR A 47 -16.89 -5.84 -1.80
CA THR A 47 -18.25 -6.35 -1.68
C THR A 47 -18.33 -7.79 -2.21
N SER A 48 -19.36 -8.53 -1.81
CA SER A 48 -19.53 -9.92 -2.26
C SER A 48 -19.64 -10.06 -3.79
N ASN A 49 -20.21 -9.06 -4.47
CA ASN A 49 -20.33 -9.07 -5.92
C ASN A 49 -18.99 -8.77 -6.61
N GLU A 50 -18.22 -7.81 -6.08
CA GLU A 50 -16.88 -7.51 -6.58
C GLU A 50 -15.96 -8.72 -6.39
N TYR A 51 -15.99 -9.34 -5.21
CA TYR A 51 -15.21 -10.54 -4.94
C TYR A 51 -15.52 -11.65 -5.94
N LYS A 52 -16.80 -12.02 -6.12
CA LYS A 52 -17.20 -13.07 -7.08
C LYS A 52 -16.75 -12.76 -8.50
N SER A 53 -16.89 -11.50 -8.92
CA SER A 53 -16.52 -11.07 -10.27
C SER A 53 -15.01 -11.17 -10.48
N ILE A 54 -14.22 -10.69 -9.51
CA ILE A 54 -12.76 -10.75 -9.58
C ILE A 54 -12.27 -12.20 -9.50
N THR A 55 -12.84 -13.02 -8.60
CA THR A 55 -12.50 -14.45 -8.48
C THR A 55 -12.62 -15.16 -9.82
N LYS A 56 -13.73 -14.97 -10.53
CA LYS A 56 -13.93 -15.58 -11.86
C LYS A 56 -12.85 -15.16 -12.86
N ILE A 57 -12.50 -13.87 -12.88
CA ILE A 57 -11.47 -13.34 -13.79
C ILE A 57 -10.11 -13.95 -13.48
N VAL A 58 -9.72 -14.01 -12.21
CA VAL A 58 -8.40 -14.52 -11.83
C VAL A 58 -8.29 -16.04 -12.01
N GLU A 59 -9.39 -16.78 -11.86
CA GLU A 59 -9.45 -18.20 -12.20
C GLU A 59 -9.24 -18.44 -13.70
N GLU A 60 -9.92 -17.68 -14.56
CA GLU A 60 -9.75 -17.77 -16.03
C GLU A 60 -8.33 -17.36 -16.46
N ALA A 61 -7.71 -16.42 -15.75
CA ALA A 61 -6.35 -15.94 -16.01
C ALA A 61 -5.24 -16.77 -15.34
N ASN A 62 -5.58 -17.80 -14.57
CA ASN A 62 -4.65 -18.59 -13.76
C ASN A 62 -3.73 -17.70 -12.88
N SER A 63 -4.34 -16.72 -12.21
CA SER A 63 -3.70 -15.76 -11.31
C SER A 63 -4.44 -15.67 -9.97
N SER A 64 -3.98 -14.80 -9.08
CA SER A 64 -4.59 -14.54 -7.78
C SER A 64 -5.25 -13.16 -7.70
N ILE A 65 -6.17 -12.99 -6.75
CA ILE A 65 -6.81 -11.69 -6.46
C ILE A 65 -5.75 -10.65 -6.07
N GLU A 66 -4.71 -11.05 -5.34
CA GLU A 66 -3.63 -10.14 -4.92
C GLU A 66 -2.83 -9.62 -6.12
N GLU A 67 -2.41 -10.52 -7.02
CA GLU A 67 -1.70 -10.16 -8.25
C GLU A 67 -2.56 -9.25 -9.13
N PHE A 68 -3.84 -9.60 -9.30
CA PHE A 68 -4.78 -8.79 -10.08
C PHE A 68 -4.88 -7.35 -9.55
N ILE A 69 -5.05 -7.18 -8.22
CA ILE A 69 -5.14 -5.85 -7.60
C ILE A 69 -3.81 -5.09 -7.75
N LYS A 70 -2.68 -5.77 -7.53
CA LYS A 70 -1.34 -5.17 -7.64
C LYS A 70 -1.06 -4.66 -9.04
N ASP A 71 -1.42 -5.43 -10.05
CA ASP A 71 -1.21 -5.07 -11.45
C ASP A 71 -2.16 -3.94 -11.89
N ALA A 72 -3.43 -3.99 -11.47
CA ALA A 72 -4.38 -2.90 -11.73
C ALA A 72 -3.92 -1.56 -11.14
N ILE A 73 -3.39 -1.56 -9.92
CA ILE A 73 -2.83 -0.35 -9.28
C ILE A 73 -1.60 0.14 -10.05
N ARG A 74 -0.68 -0.76 -10.42
CA ARG A 74 0.52 -0.41 -11.18
C ARG A 74 0.16 0.21 -12.53
N ASP A 75 -0.77 -0.39 -13.25
CA ASP A 75 -1.23 0.13 -14.54
C ASP A 75 -1.85 1.51 -14.41
N LYS A 76 -2.64 1.73 -13.35
CA LYS A 76 -3.24 3.05 -13.09
C LYS A 76 -2.18 4.12 -12.81
N ILE A 77 -1.16 3.79 -12.04
CA ILE A 77 -0.02 4.70 -11.77
C ILE A 77 0.72 4.99 -13.08
N ASN A 78 1.03 3.97 -13.87
CA ASN A 78 1.74 4.12 -15.15
C ASN A 78 0.96 5.01 -16.12
N GLN A 79 -0.36 4.80 -16.24
CA GLN A 79 -1.23 5.65 -17.06
C GLN A 79 -1.22 7.10 -16.60
N HIS A 80 -1.27 7.34 -15.28
CA HIS A 80 -1.22 8.69 -14.73
C HIS A 80 0.11 9.39 -15.07
N LEU A 81 1.23 8.68 -14.94
CA LEU A 81 2.56 9.20 -15.27
C LEU A 81 2.73 9.48 -16.77
N LEU A 82 2.13 8.66 -17.63
CA LEU A 82 2.13 8.88 -19.08
C LEU A 82 1.32 10.12 -19.48
N ASN A 83 0.19 10.36 -18.82
CA ASN A 83 -0.70 11.50 -19.11
C ASN A 83 -0.20 12.84 -18.55
N GLN A 84 0.85 12.82 -17.71
CA GLN A 84 1.49 14.03 -17.17
C GLN A 84 2.75 14.47 -17.95
N LYS A 85 3.10 13.75 -19.03
CA LYS A 85 4.14 14.15 -19.98
C LYS A 85 3.53 14.87 -21.17
#